data_AF-A0ABD1QDP1-F1
#
_entry.id   AF-A0ABD1QDP1-F1
#
_cell.length_a   1.000
_cell.length_b   1.000
_cell.length_c   1.000
_cell.angle_alpha   90.00
_cell.angle_beta   90.00
_cell.angle_gamma   90.00
#
_symmetry.space_group_name_H-M   'P 1'
#
loop_
_entity.id
_entity.type
_entity.pdbx_description
1 polymer ?
#
loop_
_entity_poly.entity_id
_entity_poly.type
_entity_poly.pdbx_seq_one_letter_code
_entity_poly.pdbx_strand_id
1 'polypeptide(L)'
;MKAKYEIELKATKECLKQARDQRMTVEASQKHVEEAQKLAEDRTLVVMTTLAAAISSLEAAVVDTERSLAEAKLELEKVRVERADAEAKAVKTYQDAFVDTPEYQDLVQRLMTVDGEQLVERIHLLSSRGSCRSSYVQG
;
A
#
# COMPACT_ATOMS: atom_id res chain seq x y z
N MET A 1 -33.28 -83.28 -29.98
CA MET A 1 -32.06 -82.47 -30.21
C MET A 1 -32.34 -81.11 -30.87
N LYS A 2 -33.23 -80.97 -31.88
CA LYS A 2 -33.51 -79.67 -32.54
C LYS A 2 -34.00 -78.54 -31.63
N ALA A 3 -34.93 -78.82 -30.71
CA ALA A 3 -35.52 -77.79 -29.84
C ALA A 3 -34.49 -77.10 -28.89
N LYS A 4 -33.44 -77.82 -28.48
CA LYS A 4 -32.40 -77.27 -27.60
C LYS A 4 -31.52 -76.24 -28.34
N TYR A 5 -31.16 -76.56 -29.59
CA TYR A 5 -30.41 -75.66 -30.46
C TYR A 5 -31.16 -74.35 -30.78
N GLU A 6 -32.48 -74.40 -30.96
CA GLU A 6 -33.27 -73.20 -31.24
C GLU A 6 -33.35 -72.24 -30.04
N ILE A 7 -33.39 -72.78 -28.82
CA ILE A 7 -33.36 -71.99 -27.59
C ILE A 7 -31.99 -71.34 -27.41
N GLU A 8 -30.91 -72.11 -27.56
CA GLU A 8 -29.54 -71.60 -27.45
C GLU A 8 -29.25 -70.53 -28.52
N LEU A 9 -29.74 -70.71 -29.74
CA LEU A 9 -29.62 -69.74 -30.83
C LEU A 9 -30.39 -68.44 -30.57
N LYS A 10 -31.59 -68.52 -29.97
CA LYS A 10 -32.35 -67.33 -29.56
C LYS A 10 -31.61 -66.56 -28.47
N ALA A 11 -31.13 -67.25 -27.44
CA ALA A 11 -30.39 -66.65 -26.33
C ALA A 11 -29.11 -65.95 -26.83
N THR A 12 -28.36 -66.55 -27.76
CA THR A 12 -27.17 -65.91 -28.34
C THR A 12 -27.50 -64.67 -29.17
N LYS A 13 -28.58 -64.70 -29.96
CA LYS A 13 -29.01 -63.51 -30.72
C LYS A 13 -29.42 -62.36 -29.82
N GLU A 14 -30.09 -62.65 -28.72
CA GLU A 14 -30.52 -61.66 -27.73
C GLU A 14 -29.34 -61.07 -26.97
N CYS A 15 -28.37 -61.90 -26.59
CA CYS A 15 -27.10 -61.47 -26.00
C CYS A 15 -26.29 -60.56 -26.95
N LEU A 16 -26.19 -60.92 -28.23
CA LEU A 16 -25.51 -60.09 -29.24
C LEU A 16 -26.22 -58.76 -29.46
N LYS A 17 -27.56 -58.74 -29.43
CA LYS A 17 -28.34 -57.50 -29.51
C LYS A 17 -28.05 -56.60 -28.32
N GLN A 18 -28.09 -57.14 -27.10
CA GLN A 18 -27.78 -56.38 -25.88
C GLN A 18 -26.34 -55.83 -25.89
N ALA A 19 -25.37 -56.64 -26.31
CA ALA A 19 -23.97 -56.19 -26.42
C ALA A 19 -23.83 -55.05 -27.44
N ARG A 20 -24.58 -55.09 -28.56
CA ARG A 20 -24.60 -54.02 -29.56
C ARG A 20 -25.24 -52.75 -29.00
N ASP A 21 -26.38 -52.85 -28.32
CA ASP A 21 -27.08 -51.71 -27.74
C ASP A 21 -26.23 -51.03 -26.63
N GLN A 22 -25.56 -51.84 -25.79
CA GLN A 22 -24.59 -51.35 -24.80
C GLN A 22 -23.41 -50.65 -25.47
N ARG A 23 -22.84 -51.22 -26.54
CA ARG A 23 -21.75 -50.59 -27.29
C ARG A 23 -22.15 -49.23 -27.85
N MET A 24 -23.33 -49.12 -28.46
CA MET A 24 -23.85 -47.84 -28.97
C MET A 24 -23.99 -46.80 -27.85
N THR A 25 -24.41 -47.24 -26.66
CA THR A 25 -24.56 -46.35 -25.49
C THR A 25 -23.20 -45.89 -24.97
N VAL A 26 -22.20 -46.77 -24.96
CA VAL A 26 -20.82 -46.43 -24.58
C VAL A 26 -20.21 -45.44 -25.58
N GLU A 27 -20.38 -45.67 -26.89
CA GLU A 27 -19.90 -44.75 -27.93
C GLU A 27 -20.55 -43.36 -27.81
N ALA A 28 -21.86 -43.29 -27.56
CA ALA A 28 -22.55 -42.02 -27.30
C ALA A 28 -22.05 -41.33 -26.02
N SER A 29 -21.83 -42.11 -24.95
CA SER A 29 -21.31 -41.57 -23.69
C SER A 29 -19.88 -41.05 -23.81
N GLN A 30 -19.02 -41.74 -24.56
CA GLN A 30 -17.66 -41.29 -24.85
C GLN A 30 -17.66 -39.95 -25.58
N LYS A 31 -18.53 -39.78 -26.58
CA LYS A 31 -18.67 -38.51 -27.29
C LYS A 31 -19.04 -37.36 -26.34
N HIS A 32 -19.95 -37.59 -25.39
CA HIS A 32 -20.32 -36.57 -24.40
C HIS A 32 -19.18 -36.26 -23.43
N VAL A 33 -18.36 -37.25 -23.06
CA VAL A 33 -17.16 -37.02 -22.22
C VAL A 33 -16.14 -36.16 -22.97
N GLU A 34 -15.90 -36.43 -24.26
CA GLU A 34 -15.00 -35.62 -25.09
C GLU A 34 -15.50 -34.17 -25.24
N GLU A 35 -16.80 -33.98 -25.46
CA GLU A 35 -17.43 -32.64 -25.52
C GLU A 35 -17.29 -31.90 -24.18
N ALA A 36 -17.54 -32.59 -23.06
CA ALA A 36 -17.40 -32.01 -21.72
C ALA A 36 -15.95 -31.64 -21.39
N GLN A 37 -14.99 -32.47 -21.80
CA GLN A 37 -13.57 -32.20 -21.61
C GLN A 37 -13.11 -30.97 -22.39
N LYS A 38 -13.49 -30.86 -23.67
CA LYS A 38 -13.20 -29.66 -24.48
C LYS A 38 -13.78 -28.39 -23.85
N LEU A 39 -15.03 -28.46 -23.39
CA LEU A 39 -15.67 -27.33 -22.72
C LEU A 39 -14.93 -26.93 -21.42
N ALA A 40 -14.41 -27.90 -20.67
CA ALA A 40 -13.62 -27.63 -19.47
C ALA A 40 -12.27 -26.99 -19.79
N GLU A 41 -11.59 -27.46 -20.85
CA GLU A 41 -10.34 -26.89 -21.36
C GLU A 41 -10.55 -25.44 -21.81
N ASP A 42 -11.59 -25.18 -22.61
CA ASP A 42 -11.94 -23.83 -23.09
C ASP A 42 -12.24 -22.89 -21.92
N ARG A 43 -13.01 -23.34 -20.93
CA ARG A 43 -13.30 -22.55 -19.71
C ARG A 43 -12.03 -22.24 -18.94
N THR A 44 -11.12 -23.21 -18.81
CA THR A 44 -9.85 -23.02 -18.12
C THR A 44 -9.00 -21.97 -18.85
N LEU A 45 -8.94 -22.03 -20.18
CA LEU A 45 -8.24 -21.04 -20.99
C LEU A 45 -8.82 -19.63 -20.81
N VAL A 46 -10.15 -19.48 -20.83
CA VAL A 46 -10.82 -18.19 -20.61
C VAL A 46 -10.52 -17.65 -19.20
N VAL A 47 -10.57 -18.48 -18.16
CA VAL A 47 -10.25 -18.07 -16.80
C VAL A 47 -8.80 -17.62 -16.69
N MET A 48 -7.85 -18.38 -17.25
CA MET A 48 -6.42 -18.05 -17.19
C MET A 48 -6.10 -16.75 -17.93
N THR A 49 -6.66 -16.56 -19.12
CA THR A 49 -6.46 -15.33 -19.91
C THR A 49 -7.06 -14.10 -19.22
N THR A 50 -8.26 -14.23 -18.65
CA THR A 50 -8.91 -13.15 -17.90
C THR A 50 -8.11 -12.79 -16.64
N LEU A 51 -7.61 -13.80 -15.93
CA LEU A 51 -6.79 -13.60 -14.73
C LEU A 51 -5.46 -12.91 -15.07
N ALA A 52 -4.79 -13.32 -16.14
CA ALA A 52 -3.55 -12.69 -16.59
C ALA A 52 -3.75 -11.21 -16.95
N ALA A 53 -4.85 -10.87 -17.62
CA ALA A 53 -5.21 -9.49 -17.93
C ALA A 53 -5.49 -8.67 -16.66
N ALA A 54 -6.19 -9.24 -15.68
CA ALA A 54 -6.46 -8.59 -14.40
C ALA A 54 -5.18 -8.33 -13.60
N ILE A 55 -4.25 -9.31 -13.55
CA ILE A 55 -2.94 -9.16 -12.91
C ILE A 55 -2.16 -8.03 -13.58
N SER A 56 -2.07 -8.04 -14.92
CA SER A 56 -1.35 -6.99 -15.66
C SER A 56 -1.93 -5.59 -15.40
N SER A 57 -3.26 -5.48 -15.34
CA SER A 57 -3.93 -4.22 -15.02
C SER A 57 -3.65 -3.75 -13.59
N LEU A 58 -3.58 -4.67 -12.62
CA LEU A 58 -3.25 -4.35 -11.24
C LEU A 58 -1.80 -3.91 -11.11
N GLU A 59 -0.87 -4.57 -11.78
CA GLU A 59 0.55 -4.19 -11.81
C GLU A 59 0.73 -2.77 -12.37
N ALA A 60 0.05 -2.44 -13.46
CA ALA A 60 0.08 -1.08 -14.03
C ALA A 60 -0.46 -0.03 -13.05
N ALA A 61 -1.58 -0.31 -12.38
CA ALA A 61 -2.14 0.58 -11.37
C ALA A 61 -1.20 0.78 -10.18
N VAL A 62 -0.53 -0.28 -9.72
CA VAL A 62 0.48 -0.20 -8.65
C VAL A 62 1.62 0.74 -9.07
N VAL A 63 2.20 0.53 -10.24
CA VAL A 63 3.28 1.40 -10.77
C VAL A 63 2.85 2.86 -10.84
N ASP A 64 1.63 3.14 -11.31
CA ASP A 64 1.11 4.51 -11.37
C ASP A 64 0.93 5.14 -9.99
N THR A 65 0.45 4.37 -9.01
CA THR A 65 0.31 4.84 -7.63
C THR A 65 1.66 5.09 -6.97
N GLU A 66 2.66 4.23 -7.20
CA GLU A 66 4.02 4.40 -6.69
C GLU A 66 4.68 5.65 -7.26
N ARG A 67 4.52 5.89 -8.57
CA ARG A 67 4.99 7.11 -9.23
C ARG A 67 4.33 8.36 -8.63
N SER A 68 3.00 8.35 -8.51
CA SER A 68 2.24 9.47 -7.95
C SER A 68 2.65 9.78 -6.51
N LEU A 69 2.91 8.73 -5.71
CA LEU A 69 3.40 8.87 -4.34
C LEU A 69 4.82 9.45 -4.28
N ALA A 70 5.70 9.05 -5.20
CA ALA A 70 7.06 9.57 -5.28
C ALA A 70 7.06 11.07 -5.64
N GLU A 71 6.23 11.48 -6.60
CA GLU A 71 6.05 12.88 -6.99
C GLU A 71 5.52 13.72 -5.82
N ALA A 72 4.50 13.23 -5.11
CA ALA A 72 3.94 13.91 -3.94
C ALA A 72 4.97 14.06 -2.80
N LYS A 73 5.78 13.02 -2.55
CA LYS A 73 6.87 13.08 -1.56
C LYS A 73 7.94 14.09 -1.94
N LEU A 74 8.32 14.14 -3.22
CA LEU A 74 9.29 15.11 -3.72
C LEU A 74 8.79 16.54 -3.53
N GLU A 75 7.52 16.79 -3.86
CA GLU A 75 6.93 18.13 -3.70
C GLU A 75 6.83 18.54 -2.23
N LEU A 76 6.44 17.62 -1.34
CA LEU A 76 6.45 17.86 0.10
C LEU A 76 7.85 18.22 0.62
N GLU A 77 8.88 17.55 0.10
CA GLU A 77 10.26 17.82 0.52
C GLU A 77 10.76 19.19 0.03
N LYS A 78 10.40 19.61 -1.19
CA LYS A 78 10.69 20.97 -1.66
C LYS A 78 10.06 22.02 -0.73
N VAL A 79 8.78 21.86 -0.40
CA VAL A 79 8.08 22.79 0.51
C VAL A 79 8.76 22.85 1.89
N ARG A 80 9.25 21.71 2.40
CA ARG A 80 9.99 21.68 3.67
C ARG A 80 11.31 22.43 3.59
N VAL A 81 12.08 22.24 2.52
CA VAL A 81 13.35 22.93 2.31
C VAL A 81 13.12 24.44 2.17
N GLU A 82 12.16 24.86 1.34
CA GLU A 82 11.81 26.28 1.17
C GLU A 82 11.37 26.93 2.49
N ARG A 83 10.58 26.21 3.28
CA ARG A 83 10.16 26.69 4.60
C ARG A 83 11.33 26.80 5.57
N ALA A 84 12.23 25.81 5.61
CA ALA A 84 13.42 25.85 6.45
C ALA A 84 14.34 27.02 6.06
N ASP A 85 14.49 27.28 4.76
CA ASP A 85 15.25 28.43 4.25
C ASP A 85 14.61 29.77 4.64
N ALA A 86 13.28 29.87 4.56
CA ALA A 86 12.56 31.06 4.99
C ALA A 86 12.69 31.31 6.50
N GLU A 87 12.57 30.25 7.30
CA GLU A 87 12.76 30.31 8.76
C GLU A 87 14.20 30.71 9.11
N ALA A 88 15.21 30.14 8.44
CA ALA A 88 16.61 30.50 8.64
C ALA A 88 16.89 31.97 8.28
N LYS A 89 16.34 32.46 7.16
CA LYS A 89 16.43 33.88 6.77
C LYS A 89 15.76 34.79 7.81
N ALA A 90 14.59 34.40 8.32
CA ALA A 90 13.91 35.15 9.36
C ALA A 90 14.76 35.21 10.64
N VAL A 91 15.27 34.07 11.12
CA VAL A 91 16.15 34.00 12.29
C VAL A 91 17.40 34.87 12.11
N LYS A 92 18.04 34.79 10.94
CA LYS A 92 19.20 35.64 10.63
C LYS A 92 18.83 37.13 10.63
N THR A 93 17.71 37.51 10.02
CA THR A 93 17.24 38.90 10.01
C THR A 93 16.97 39.41 11.42
N TYR A 94 16.38 38.58 12.29
CA TYR A 94 16.22 38.90 13.70
C TYR A 94 17.57 39.04 14.41
N GLN A 95 18.53 38.14 14.18
CA GLN A 95 19.86 38.27 14.77
C GLN A 95 20.57 39.55 14.31
N ASP A 96 20.61 39.81 13.01
CA ASP A 96 21.23 41.00 12.42
C ASP A 96 20.56 42.29 12.96
N ALA A 97 19.24 42.29 13.18
CA ALA A 97 18.52 43.44 13.72
C ALA A 97 18.74 43.69 15.21
N PHE A 98 19.07 42.67 16.00
CA PHE A 98 19.18 42.77 17.47
C PHE A 98 20.62 42.79 17.98
N VAL A 99 21.58 42.17 17.28
CA VAL A 99 22.99 42.07 17.73
C VAL A 99 23.71 43.43 17.68
N ASP A 100 23.28 44.32 16.79
CA ASP A 100 23.86 45.67 16.64
C ASP A 100 23.08 46.76 17.38
N THR A 101 22.06 46.41 18.18
CA THR A 101 21.38 47.43 18.99
C THR A 101 22.24 47.83 20.20
N PRO A 102 22.28 49.12 20.56
CA PRO A 102 22.99 49.60 21.74
C PRO A 102 22.54 48.89 23.03
N GLU A 103 21.27 48.50 23.09
CA GLU A 103 20.67 47.80 24.24
C GLU A 103 21.19 46.36 24.38
N TYR A 104 21.40 45.64 23.28
CA TYR A 104 22.00 44.31 23.30
C TYR A 104 23.50 44.38 23.62
N GLN A 105 24.22 45.35 23.04
CA GLN A 105 25.63 45.56 23.35
C GLN A 105 25.84 45.95 24.82
N ASP A 106 25.02 46.85 25.38
CA ASP A 106 25.05 47.21 26.80
C ASP A 106 24.74 46.00 27.70
N LEU A 107 23.76 45.16 27.34
CA LEU A 107 23.44 43.94 28.08
C LEU A 107 24.62 42.95 28.09
N VAL A 108 25.25 42.70 26.93
CA VAL A 108 26.40 41.81 26.81
C VAL A 108 27.60 42.36 27.57
N GLN A 109 27.85 43.67 27.51
CA GLN A 109 28.93 44.34 28.24
C GLN A 109 28.70 44.31 29.76
N ARG A 110 27.45 44.47 30.21
CA ARG A 110 27.04 44.32 31.62
C ARG A 110 27.10 42.87 32.12
N LEU A 111 26.99 41.88 31.23
CA LEU A 111 27.17 40.46 31.58
C LEU A 111 28.65 40.05 31.60
N MET A 112 29.48 40.60 30.71
CA MET A 112 30.94 40.33 30.67
C MET A 112 31.73 41.02 31.79
N THR A 113 31.15 42.04 32.43
CA THR A 113 31.76 42.78 33.56
C THR A 113 31.41 42.19 34.93
N VAL A 114 30.57 41.16 34.97
CA VAL A 114 30.18 40.46 36.20
C VAL A 114 30.97 39.16 36.27
N ASP A 115 31.82 39.01 37.28
CA ASP A 115 32.56 37.75 37.54
C ASP A 115 31.60 36.57 37.57
N GLY A 116 32.00 35.44 36.96
CA GLY A 116 31.13 34.30 36.65
C GLY A 116 30.34 33.73 37.84
N GLU A 117 30.80 33.94 39.07
CA GLU A 117 30.11 33.53 40.29
C GLU A 117 28.85 34.37 40.59
N GLN A 118 28.86 35.68 40.30
CA GLN A 118 27.70 36.56 40.50
C GLN A 118 26.63 36.39 39.40
N LEU A 119 27.02 35.91 38.21
CA LEU A 119 26.09 35.70 37.09
C LEU A 119 25.13 34.51 37.38
N VAL A 120 25.67 33.42 37.95
CA VAL A 120 24.89 32.24 38.34
C VAL A 120 23.91 32.59 39.47
N GLU A 121 24.34 33.34 40.48
CA GLU A 121 23.48 33.76 41.60
C GLU A 121 22.33 34.67 41.14
N ARG A 122 22.59 35.54 40.16
CA ARG A 122 21.62 36.50 39.61
C ARG A 122 20.63 35.86 38.63
N ILE A 123 21.07 34.87 37.84
CA ILE A 123 20.17 34.02 37.04
C ILE A 123 19.29 33.16 37.96
N HIS A 124 19.83 32.63 39.06
CA HIS A 124 19.04 31.88 40.04
C HIS A 124 18.00 32.75 40.76
N LEU A 125 18.32 34.02 41.06
CA LEU A 125 17.39 35.02 41.61
C LEU A 125 16.27 35.43 40.63
N LEU A 126 16.56 35.48 39.32
CA LEU A 126 15.53 35.73 38.30
C LEU A 126 14.63 34.52 38.06
N SER A 127 15.18 33.29 38.16
CA SER A 127 14.40 32.07 38.02
C SER A 127 13.55 31.74 39.25
N SER A 128 13.95 32.17 40.45
CA SER A 128 13.17 32.03 41.70
C SER A 128 12.14 33.16 41.90
N ARG A 129 12.30 34.30 41.22
CA ARG A 129 11.25 35.34 41.08
C ARG A 129 10.24 35.06 39.97
N GLY A 130 10.41 33.98 39.21
CA GLY A 130 9.42 33.43 38.27
C GLY A 130 8.34 32.57 38.92
N SER A 131 8.24 32.53 40.26
CA SER A 131 7.09 31.91 40.92
C SER A 131 5.89 32.85 40.86
N CYS A 132 4.94 32.47 39.99
CA CYS A 132 3.55 32.97 39.86
C CYS A 132 3.44 34.34 39.17
N ARG A 133 2.58 34.56 38.18
CA ARG A 133 1.22 34.03 38.03
C ARG A 133 0.72 34.33 36.61
N SER A 134 0.19 33.30 35.97
CA SER A 134 -0.83 33.41 34.93
C SER A 134 -1.96 34.34 35.40
N SER A 135 -2.29 35.34 34.59
CA SER A 135 -3.66 35.81 34.45
C SER A 135 -3.82 36.56 33.13
N TYR A 136 -4.57 35.93 32.22
CA TYR A 136 -5.54 36.56 31.33
C TYR A 136 -6.04 37.92 31.87
N VAL A 137 -6.29 38.89 30.98
CA VAL A 137 -7.58 39.59 30.81
C VAL A 137 -7.44 40.74 29.79
N GLN A 138 -8.25 40.61 28.75
CA GLN A 138 -8.99 41.61 27.95
C GLN A 138 -8.61 43.10 28.03
N GLY A 139 -8.51 43.69 26.84
CA GLY A 139 -8.87 45.07 26.50
C GLY A 139 -9.31 45.10 25.05
#